data_AF-A0A6I6C9Z4-F1
#
_entry.id   AF-A0A6I6C9Z4-F1
#
_cell.length_a   1.000
_cell.length_b   1.000
_cell.length_c   1.000
_cell.angle_alpha   90.00
_cell.angle_beta   90.00
_cell.angle_gamma   90.00
#
_symmetry.space_group_name_H-M   'P 1'
#
loop_
_entity.id
_entity.type
_entity.pdbx_description
1 polymer ?
#
loop_
_entity_poly.entity_id
_entity_poly.type
_entity_poly.pdbx_seq_one_letter_code
_entity_poly.pdbx_strand_id
1 'polypeptide(L)'
;MKLYEKESLFWFGLHRIAKDDPELKYNITTQKELINDLYPLVHLGVIQYTLYRGISLQEIPIEETNEYVNYILENMDEIYKIKYRFVKEKPKKINLNDKEIYSLCEDIISRLFIPFMNEYAFKKVSSTIGMNGSYIRESLLSYEYDINHESDDGKLKTSVLYPFLFTLSLIKIFDKKGLYNRILKTYQKDDLIRKYKAGREWKKKEIDYLQESYELLNNDEEWSLFLSNFSISKWDVFDMKERFKALFQLTKITTILMKDEITAVTMLSDGEEVYEMLENYLPMYIDYDRYINEEGVIVHDLGEHDKFVFSPFSQRNVNFSILLPYIESKNERHVACDYKKLQTTLFIFLKSYSKVRNLLLTHEYLPKIIDILIEGKKKIFCDILGIFEEVKDHKYKRLIDFENFTEDLFFLTEEQINQALESNPKNLEEFIAIPAFEKIGKVMTFNLALKNYTARTVDYRLYELLKYLLVLFGPHPLDHTVQSLENIENFYNKFETFVRMYESQKEKNGNNQIVIDLQKSLELPLKLLNWKKD
;
A
#
# COMPACT_ATOMS: atom_id res chain seq x y z
N MET A 1 -22.32 5.96 -3.88
CA MET A 1 -21.53 4.74 -4.19
C MET A 1 -21.30 4.60 -5.69
N LYS A 2 -20.04 4.47 -6.13
CA LYS A 2 -19.64 4.26 -7.54
C LYS A 2 -20.06 2.85 -8.01
N LEU A 3 -20.27 2.65 -9.31
CA LEU A 3 -20.78 1.37 -9.86
C LEU A 3 -19.87 0.18 -9.54
N TYR A 4 -18.54 0.31 -9.69
CA TYR A 4 -17.60 -0.79 -9.39
C TYR A 4 -17.65 -1.22 -7.93
N GLU A 5 -17.99 -0.30 -7.02
CA GLU A 5 -18.06 -0.62 -5.59
C GLU A 5 -19.11 -1.69 -5.36
N LYS A 6 -20.22 -1.71 -6.13
CA LYS A 6 -21.34 -2.67 -6.04
C LYS A 6 -21.01 -4.10 -6.50
N GLU A 7 -19.96 -4.25 -7.30
CA GLU A 7 -19.57 -5.50 -7.98
C GLU A 7 -18.18 -5.97 -7.51
N SER A 8 -17.73 -5.53 -6.34
CA SER A 8 -16.39 -5.85 -5.83
C SER A 8 -16.31 -7.18 -5.07
N LEU A 9 -15.10 -7.77 -5.00
CA LEU A 9 -14.79 -8.93 -4.14
C LEU A 9 -15.24 -8.76 -2.69
N PHE A 10 -15.27 -7.52 -2.20
CA PHE A 10 -15.68 -7.20 -0.84
C PHE A 10 -17.05 -7.79 -0.50
N TRP A 11 -18.04 -7.60 -1.37
CA TRP A 11 -19.39 -8.12 -1.15
C TRP A 11 -19.43 -9.64 -1.13
N PHE A 12 -18.66 -10.29 -2.00
CA PHE A 12 -18.56 -11.75 -1.99
C PHE A 12 -18.03 -12.25 -0.64
N GLY A 13 -16.97 -11.63 -0.11
CA GLY A 13 -16.45 -11.98 1.21
C GLY A 13 -17.46 -11.72 2.33
N LEU A 14 -18.18 -10.59 2.31
CA LEU A 14 -19.24 -10.31 3.30
C LEU A 14 -20.38 -11.33 3.26
N HIS A 15 -20.81 -11.76 2.06
CA HIS A 15 -21.85 -12.78 1.92
C HIS A 15 -21.39 -14.16 2.40
N ARG A 16 -20.09 -14.46 2.38
CA ARG A 16 -19.54 -15.69 2.97
C ARG A 16 -19.57 -15.65 4.49
N ILE A 17 -19.23 -14.52 5.10
CA ILE A 17 -19.36 -14.32 6.55
C ILE A 17 -20.83 -14.47 6.98
N ALA A 18 -21.74 -13.82 6.27
CA ALA A 18 -23.17 -13.84 6.57
C ALA A 18 -23.90 -15.11 6.09
N LYS A 19 -23.20 -16.18 5.68
CA LYS A 19 -23.80 -17.34 4.98
C LYS A 19 -24.99 -17.94 5.73
N ASP A 20 -24.93 -18.00 7.05
CA ASP A 20 -25.95 -18.62 7.89
C ASP A 20 -26.79 -17.60 8.68
N ASP A 21 -26.66 -16.31 8.35
CA ASP A 21 -27.34 -15.19 9.02
C ASP A 21 -28.22 -14.40 8.03
N PRO A 22 -29.55 -14.66 8.00
CA PRO A 22 -30.46 -13.97 7.09
C PRO A 22 -30.53 -12.46 7.30
N GLU A 23 -30.38 -12.00 8.55
CA GLU A 23 -30.44 -10.59 8.91
C GLU A 23 -29.22 -9.84 8.38
N LEU A 24 -28.02 -10.41 8.55
CA LEU A 24 -26.80 -9.84 7.97
C LEU A 24 -26.85 -9.82 6.44
N LYS A 25 -27.39 -10.87 5.79
CA LYS A 25 -27.59 -10.85 4.33
C LYS A 25 -28.54 -9.73 3.89
N TYR A 26 -29.61 -9.50 4.63
CA TYR A 26 -30.52 -8.40 4.39
C TYR A 26 -29.81 -7.04 4.53
N ASN A 27 -29.01 -6.86 5.58
CA ASN A 27 -28.22 -5.64 5.80
C ASN A 27 -27.18 -5.44 4.69
N ILE A 28 -26.44 -6.48 4.28
CA ILE A 28 -25.50 -6.41 3.15
C ILE A 28 -26.19 -5.93 1.86
N THR A 29 -27.43 -6.37 1.64
CA THR A 29 -28.18 -6.04 0.42
C THR A 29 -28.76 -4.63 0.47
N THR A 30 -29.28 -4.20 1.61
CA THR A 30 -30.05 -2.95 1.77
C THR A 30 -29.21 -1.77 2.24
N GLN A 31 -28.11 -2.00 2.98
CA GLN A 31 -27.28 -0.97 3.62
C GLN A 31 -25.91 -0.80 2.94
N LYS A 32 -25.81 -1.06 1.63
CA LYS A 32 -24.52 -1.06 0.91
C LYS A 32 -23.73 0.24 1.05
N GLU A 33 -24.40 1.40 1.00
CA GLU A 33 -23.72 2.69 1.14
C GLU A 33 -23.13 2.86 2.54
N LEU A 34 -23.91 2.55 3.60
CA LEU A 34 -23.42 2.58 4.98
C LEU A 34 -22.24 1.64 5.17
N ILE A 35 -22.35 0.38 4.72
CA ILE A 35 -21.28 -0.62 4.84
C ILE A 35 -20.01 -0.16 4.09
N ASN A 36 -20.16 0.39 2.89
CA ASN A 36 -19.06 0.92 2.08
C ASN A 36 -18.29 2.03 2.81
N ASP A 37 -19.02 2.94 3.44
CA ASP A 37 -18.47 4.11 4.11
C ASP A 37 -17.92 3.78 5.50
N LEU A 38 -18.52 2.80 6.18
CA LEU A 38 -18.14 2.39 7.53
C LEU A 38 -16.90 1.50 7.57
N TYR A 39 -16.73 0.56 6.62
CA TYR A 39 -15.60 -0.40 6.67
C TYR A 39 -14.20 0.25 6.73
N PRO A 40 -13.87 1.28 5.91
CA PRO A 40 -12.57 1.93 5.99
C PRO A 40 -12.30 2.61 7.34
N LEU A 41 -13.35 3.08 8.03
CA LEU A 41 -13.27 3.67 9.36
C LEU A 41 -13.05 2.59 10.41
N VAL A 42 -13.75 1.47 10.31
CA VAL A 42 -13.62 0.33 11.23
C VAL A 42 -12.23 -0.31 11.13
N HIS A 43 -11.72 -0.51 9.91
CA HIS A 43 -10.36 -1.02 9.70
C HIS A 43 -9.29 -0.12 10.34
N LEU A 44 -9.43 1.21 10.18
CA LEU A 44 -8.54 2.16 10.84
C LEU A 44 -8.77 2.21 12.36
N GLY A 45 -10.02 2.06 12.80
CA GLY A 45 -10.39 2.04 14.21
C GLY A 45 -9.77 0.87 14.97
N VAL A 46 -9.69 -0.32 14.36
CA VAL A 46 -8.92 -1.46 14.91
C VAL A 46 -7.46 -1.07 15.11
N ILE A 47 -6.83 -0.41 14.13
CA ILE A 47 -5.45 0.06 14.22
C ILE A 47 -5.30 1.08 15.36
N GLN A 48 -6.21 2.05 15.47
CA GLN A 48 -6.17 3.06 16.53
C GLN A 48 -6.41 2.46 17.92
N TYR A 49 -7.24 1.41 18.03
CA TYR A 49 -7.39 0.66 19.27
C TYR A 49 -6.11 -0.08 19.67
N THR A 50 -5.36 -0.64 18.71
CA THR A 50 -4.04 -1.23 19.01
C THR A 50 -3.05 -0.20 19.54
N LEU A 51 -3.10 1.04 19.01
CA LEU A 51 -2.31 2.16 19.55
C LEU A 51 -2.74 2.50 20.98
N TYR A 52 -4.05 2.60 21.21
CA TYR A 52 -4.62 2.91 22.53
C TYR A 52 -4.17 1.92 23.60
N ARG A 53 -4.17 0.62 23.28
CA ARG A 53 -3.85 -0.46 24.22
C ARG A 53 -2.35 -0.79 24.30
N GLY A 54 -1.54 -0.33 23.34
CA GLY A 54 -0.11 -0.67 23.27
C GLY A 54 0.13 -2.15 22.98
N ILE A 55 -0.71 -2.79 22.16
CA ILE A 55 -0.66 -4.25 21.93
C ILE A 55 -0.35 -4.61 20.47
N SER A 56 0.23 -5.80 20.28
CA SER A 56 0.29 -6.46 18.96
C SER A 56 -0.86 -7.46 18.81
N LEU A 57 -1.49 -7.52 17.63
CA LEU A 57 -2.63 -8.40 17.38
C LEU A 57 -2.27 -9.58 16.48
N GLN A 58 -2.83 -10.74 16.80
CA GLN A 58 -2.86 -11.93 15.93
C GLN A 58 -4.27 -12.22 15.41
N GLU A 59 -5.30 -11.82 16.16
CA GLU A 59 -6.71 -11.76 15.81
C GLU A 59 -7.40 -10.75 16.74
N ILE A 60 -8.67 -10.43 16.49
CA ILE A 60 -9.53 -9.73 17.45
C ILE A 60 -10.26 -10.81 18.28
N PRO A 61 -9.99 -10.93 19.58
CA PRO A 61 -10.65 -11.92 20.43
C PRO A 61 -12.17 -11.72 20.47
N ILE A 62 -12.92 -12.82 20.55
CA ILE A 62 -14.39 -12.76 20.61
C ILE A 62 -14.82 -12.01 21.89
N GLU A 63 -14.11 -12.23 22.98
CA GLU A 63 -14.38 -11.63 24.29
C GLU A 63 -14.18 -10.10 24.29
N GLU A 64 -13.27 -9.60 23.45
CA GLU A 64 -12.94 -8.17 23.33
C GLU A 64 -13.75 -7.45 22.24
N THR A 65 -14.56 -8.18 21.46
CA THR A 65 -15.31 -7.63 20.31
C THR A 65 -16.12 -6.38 20.69
N ASN A 66 -16.79 -6.39 21.83
CA ASN A 66 -17.57 -5.24 22.30
C ASN A 66 -16.69 -4.05 22.69
N GLU A 67 -15.49 -4.27 23.23
CA GLU A 67 -14.54 -3.18 23.54
C GLU A 67 -14.10 -2.48 22.25
N TYR A 68 -13.78 -3.25 21.21
CA TYR A 68 -13.45 -2.70 19.88
C TYR A 68 -14.62 -1.93 19.29
N VAL A 69 -15.83 -2.49 19.30
CA VAL A 69 -17.03 -1.84 18.74
C VAL A 69 -17.30 -0.52 19.44
N ASN A 70 -17.32 -0.51 20.77
CA ASN A 70 -17.56 0.69 21.57
C ASN A 70 -16.50 1.77 21.29
N TYR A 71 -15.22 1.40 21.33
CA TYR A 71 -14.14 2.33 21.02
C TYR A 71 -14.29 2.96 19.63
N ILE A 72 -14.58 2.14 18.61
CA ILE A 72 -14.72 2.61 17.23
C ILE A 72 -15.91 3.57 17.09
N LEU A 73 -17.05 3.26 17.69
CA LEU A 73 -18.24 4.10 17.65
C LEU A 73 -18.04 5.42 18.39
N GLU A 74 -17.44 5.39 19.59
CA GLU A 74 -17.15 6.59 20.38
C GLU A 74 -16.17 7.53 19.68
N ASN A 75 -15.20 6.98 18.94
CA ASN A 75 -14.14 7.73 18.27
C ASN A 75 -14.37 7.93 16.76
N MET A 76 -15.55 7.59 16.22
CA MET A 76 -15.84 7.59 14.79
C MET A 76 -15.55 8.95 14.12
N ASP A 77 -15.83 10.04 14.83
CA ASP A 77 -15.61 11.40 14.36
C ASP A 77 -14.13 11.72 14.11
N GLU A 78 -13.27 11.34 15.05
CA GLU A 78 -11.82 11.54 14.93
C GLU A 78 -11.22 10.60 13.88
N ILE A 79 -11.67 9.33 13.86
CA ILE A 79 -11.27 8.36 12.83
C ILE A 79 -11.62 8.89 11.43
N TYR A 80 -12.84 9.42 11.25
CA TYR A 80 -13.27 10.02 9.98
C TYR A 80 -12.41 11.23 9.59
N LYS A 81 -12.12 12.13 10.55
CA LYS A 81 -11.27 13.30 10.31
C LYS A 81 -9.88 12.90 9.83
N ILE A 82 -9.24 11.92 10.46
CA ILE A 82 -7.89 11.49 10.06
C ILE A 82 -7.90 10.74 8.73
N LYS A 83 -8.86 9.83 8.53
CA LYS A 83 -8.94 8.99 7.32
C LYS A 83 -9.10 9.83 6.07
N TYR A 84 -9.89 10.90 6.17
CA TYR A 84 -10.26 11.76 5.05
C TYR A 84 -9.69 13.18 5.20
N ARG A 85 -8.60 13.38 5.97
CA ARG A 85 -8.06 14.73 6.28
C ARG A 85 -7.77 15.53 5.01
N PHE A 86 -7.20 14.84 4.04
CA PHE A 86 -6.71 15.43 2.81
C PHE A 86 -7.59 15.14 1.58
N VAL A 87 -8.62 14.31 1.72
CA VAL A 87 -9.50 13.96 0.60
C VAL A 87 -10.34 15.20 0.24
N LYS A 88 -10.26 15.63 -1.03
CA LYS A 88 -10.98 16.83 -1.51
C LYS A 88 -12.49 16.65 -1.45
N GLU A 89 -12.99 15.53 -1.97
CA GLU A 89 -14.40 15.15 -1.95
C GLU A 89 -14.61 14.05 -0.90
N LYS A 90 -14.91 14.46 0.35
CA LYS A 90 -15.03 13.52 1.46
C LYS A 90 -16.32 12.69 1.36
N PRO A 91 -16.31 11.39 1.69
CA PRO A 91 -17.52 10.58 1.83
C PRO A 91 -18.48 11.19 2.85
N LYS A 92 -19.78 10.88 2.75
CA LYS A 92 -20.76 11.40 3.71
C LYS A 92 -20.43 10.89 5.11
N LYS A 93 -20.36 11.80 6.08
CA LYS A 93 -20.14 11.44 7.48
C LYS A 93 -21.37 10.69 8.01
N ILE A 94 -21.13 9.57 8.71
CA ILE A 94 -22.17 8.76 9.35
C ILE A 94 -22.71 9.53 10.57
N ASN A 95 -24.03 9.68 10.69
CA ASN A 95 -24.65 10.40 11.80
C ASN A 95 -24.98 9.44 12.96
N LEU A 96 -24.05 9.28 13.89
CA LEU A 96 -24.23 8.41 15.06
C LEU A 96 -25.18 8.98 16.14
N ASN A 97 -25.69 10.20 15.99
CA ASN A 97 -26.72 10.74 16.89
C ASN A 97 -28.10 10.09 16.66
N ASP A 98 -28.30 9.47 15.50
CA ASP A 98 -29.48 8.67 15.21
C ASP A 98 -29.32 7.29 15.85
N LYS A 99 -30.22 6.94 16.77
CA LYS A 99 -30.17 5.67 17.52
C LYS A 99 -30.32 4.45 16.63
N GLU A 100 -31.10 4.53 15.56
CA GLU A 100 -31.26 3.41 14.63
C GLU A 100 -29.96 3.18 13.85
N ILE A 101 -29.34 4.26 13.38
CA ILE A 101 -28.03 4.19 12.70
C ILE A 101 -26.93 3.72 13.65
N TYR A 102 -26.94 4.18 14.91
CA TYR A 102 -25.98 3.73 15.91
C TYR A 102 -26.07 2.21 16.13
N SER A 103 -27.27 1.69 16.42
CA SER A 103 -27.52 0.25 16.62
C SER A 103 -27.15 -0.56 15.37
N LEU A 104 -27.49 -0.05 14.19
CA LEU A 104 -27.14 -0.71 12.93
C LEU A 104 -25.63 -0.76 12.70
N CYS A 105 -24.90 0.32 13.01
CA CYS A 105 -23.44 0.33 12.95
C CYS A 105 -22.84 -0.66 13.96
N GLU A 106 -23.35 -0.71 15.19
CA GLU A 106 -22.92 -1.66 16.22
C GLU A 106 -23.06 -3.11 15.74
N ASP A 107 -24.22 -3.47 15.19
CA ASP A 107 -24.49 -4.79 14.61
C ASP A 107 -23.56 -5.12 13.42
N ILE A 108 -23.40 -4.17 12.49
CA ILE A 108 -22.53 -4.36 11.32
C ILE A 108 -21.06 -4.53 11.76
N ILE A 109 -20.58 -3.76 12.72
CA ILE A 109 -19.18 -3.86 13.16
C ILE A 109 -18.95 -5.21 13.84
N SER A 110 -19.78 -5.53 14.83
CA SER A 110 -19.62 -6.70 15.69
C SER A 110 -19.83 -8.02 14.94
N ARG A 111 -20.92 -8.14 14.17
CA ARG A 111 -21.35 -9.40 13.56
C ARG A 111 -20.86 -9.60 12.14
N LEU A 112 -20.44 -8.53 11.45
CA LEU A 112 -20.01 -8.61 10.05
C LEU A 112 -18.54 -8.21 9.86
N PHE A 113 -18.11 -7.02 10.28
CA PHE A 113 -16.76 -6.54 9.97
C PHE A 113 -15.66 -7.16 10.81
N ILE A 114 -15.84 -7.34 12.12
CA ILE A 114 -14.84 -8.01 12.96
C ILE A 114 -14.62 -9.45 12.48
N PRO A 115 -15.67 -10.28 12.26
CA PRO A 115 -15.49 -11.61 11.67
C PRO A 115 -14.83 -11.58 10.29
N PHE A 116 -15.22 -10.64 9.42
CA PHE A 116 -14.58 -10.45 8.11
C PHE A 116 -13.09 -10.15 8.24
N MET A 117 -12.69 -9.26 9.16
CA MET A 117 -11.29 -8.91 9.38
C MET A 117 -10.50 -10.08 9.96
N ASN A 118 -11.06 -10.82 10.93
CA ASN A 118 -10.45 -12.03 11.48
C ASN A 118 -10.19 -13.08 10.39
N GLU A 119 -11.14 -13.32 9.48
CA GLU A 119 -10.97 -14.28 8.40
C GLU A 119 -10.00 -13.78 7.31
N TYR A 120 -10.12 -12.51 6.92
CA TYR A 120 -9.52 -12.03 5.68
C TYR A 120 -8.40 -11.01 5.83
N ALA A 121 -8.30 -10.27 6.92
CA ALA A 121 -7.30 -9.20 7.09
C ALA A 121 -6.06 -9.64 7.87
N PHE A 122 -6.17 -10.61 8.78
CA PHE A 122 -5.02 -11.20 9.46
C PHE A 122 -4.28 -12.18 8.53
N LYS A 123 -2.95 -12.04 8.46
CA LYS A 123 -2.10 -12.86 7.59
C LYS A 123 -0.91 -13.39 8.36
N LYS A 124 -0.55 -14.65 8.11
CA LYS A 124 0.71 -15.22 8.60
C LYS A 124 1.89 -14.50 7.97
N VAL A 125 2.93 -14.22 8.76
CA VAL A 125 4.19 -13.61 8.29
C VAL A 125 4.76 -14.37 7.10
N SER A 126 4.78 -15.71 7.13
CA SER A 126 5.26 -16.56 6.04
C SER A 126 4.59 -16.27 4.69
N SER A 127 3.29 -15.97 4.72
CA SER A 127 2.50 -15.69 3.51
C SER A 127 2.73 -14.28 2.94
N THR A 128 3.28 -13.37 3.74
CA THR A 128 3.41 -11.94 3.41
C THR A 128 4.83 -11.41 3.47
N ILE A 129 5.82 -12.21 3.88
CA ILE A 129 7.21 -11.79 4.06
C ILE A 129 7.81 -11.18 2.78
N GLY A 130 7.42 -11.72 1.62
CA GLY A 130 7.79 -11.18 0.32
C GLY A 130 7.26 -9.76 0.04
N MET A 131 6.33 -9.25 0.86
CA MET A 131 5.71 -7.93 0.80
C MET A 131 6.19 -6.98 1.92
N ASN A 132 7.24 -7.32 2.67
CA ASN A 132 7.76 -6.51 3.77
C ASN A 132 7.84 -5.01 3.51
N GLY A 133 8.52 -4.59 2.42
CA GLY A 133 8.66 -3.17 2.08
C GLY A 133 7.37 -2.49 1.65
N SER A 134 6.29 -3.24 1.42
CA SER A 134 4.95 -2.71 1.14
C SER A 134 4.10 -2.65 2.39
N TYR A 135 4.21 -3.65 3.27
CA TYR A 135 3.59 -3.60 4.59
C TYR A 135 4.14 -2.44 5.42
N ILE A 136 5.46 -2.21 5.43
CA ILE A 136 6.06 -1.04 6.12
C ILE A 136 5.45 0.27 5.59
N ARG A 137 5.30 0.41 4.27
CA ARG A 137 4.79 1.63 3.64
C ARG A 137 3.32 1.87 3.93
N GLU A 138 2.48 0.84 3.91
CA GLU A 138 1.07 1.02 4.26
C GLU A 138 0.87 1.18 5.78
N SER A 139 1.66 0.49 6.60
CA SER A 139 1.65 0.72 8.05
C SER A 139 2.06 2.16 8.37
N LEU A 140 3.06 2.71 7.70
CA LEU A 140 3.44 4.11 7.84
C LEU A 140 2.25 5.06 7.65
N LEU A 141 1.37 4.76 6.70
CA LEU A 141 0.16 5.56 6.43
C LEU A 141 -0.91 5.37 7.50
N SER A 142 -1.15 4.14 7.93
CA SER A 142 -2.18 3.83 8.94
C SER A 142 -1.80 4.29 10.34
N TYR A 143 -0.51 4.32 10.65
CA TYR A 143 0.03 4.76 11.93
C TYR A 143 0.55 6.21 11.90
N GLU A 144 0.17 7.03 10.92
CA GLU A 144 0.64 8.42 10.86
C GLU A 144 0.24 9.24 12.10
N TYR A 145 -0.98 9.00 12.59
CA TYR A 145 -1.54 9.67 13.77
C TYR A 145 -2.01 8.67 14.81
N ASP A 146 -2.08 9.19 16.02
CA ASP A 146 -2.70 8.56 17.17
C ASP A 146 -3.83 9.47 17.67
N ILE A 147 -5.08 9.02 17.51
CA ILE A 147 -6.26 9.77 17.93
C ILE A 147 -6.45 9.76 19.45
N ASN A 148 -5.73 8.90 20.17
CA ASN A 148 -5.89 8.72 21.61
C ASN A 148 -5.15 9.78 22.42
N HIS A 149 -4.37 10.62 21.76
CA HIS A 149 -3.56 11.65 22.40
C HIS A 149 -3.70 12.99 21.68
N GLU A 150 -4.10 14.02 22.42
CA GLU A 150 -4.12 15.39 21.93
C GLU A 150 -2.72 16.03 22.05
N SER A 151 -2.33 16.83 21.06
CA SER A 151 -1.14 17.67 21.19
C SER A 151 -1.46 18.97 21.96
N ASP A 152 -0.43 19.57 22.57
CA ASP A 152 -0.56 20.85 23.28
C ASP A 152 -1.14 21.99 22.41
N ASP A 153 -1.04 21.89 21.07
CA ASP A 153 -1.54 22.87 20.10
C ASP A 153 -2.91 22.49 19.49
N GLY A 154 -3.59 21.50 20.04
CA GLY A 154 -4.92 21.04 19.59
C GLY A 154 -4.90 20.34 18.23
N LYS A 155 -3.72 19.94 17.75
CA LYS A 155 -3.54 19.16 16.53
C LYS A 155 -3.47 17.66 16.87
N LEU A 156 -3.61 16.85 15.83
CA LEU A 156 -3.45 15.40 15.95
C LEU A 156 -1.98 15.07 16.21
N LYS A 157 -1.75 14.26 17.23
CA LYS A 157 -0.42 13.80 17.60
C LYS A 157 0.00 12.68 16.66
N THR A 158 1.24 12.74 16.17
CA THR A 158 1.85 11.64 15.40
C THR A 158 1.92 10.37 16.25
N SER A 159 1.72 9.18 15.69
CA SER A 159 1.86 7.94 16.50
C SER A 159 3.30 7.70 16.95
N VAL A 160 3.47 7.03 18.09
CA VAL A 160 4.77 6.51 18.54
C VAL A 160 5.42 5.57 17.50
N LEU A 161 4.64 4.84 16.70
CA LEU A 161 5.18 3.94 15.68
C LEU A 161 5.65 4.64 14.41
N TYR A 162 5.14 5.84 14.13
CA TYR A 162 5.33 6.52 12.85
C TYR A 162 6.81 6.81 12.53
N PRO A 163 7.62 7.41 13.41
CA PRO A 163 9.01 7.70 13.09
C PRO A 163 9.83 6.44 12.79
N PHE A 164 9.54 5.35 13.51
CA PHE A 164 10.23 4.07 13.30
C PHE A 164 9.88 3.49 11.93
N LEU A 165 8.58 3.39 11.60
CA LEU A 165 8.11 2.93 10.29
C LEU A 165 8.64 3.81 9.15
N PHE A 166 8.73 5.12 9.38
CA PHE A 166 9.26 6.09 8.41
C PHE A 166 10.73 5.81 8.13
N THR A 167 11.51 5.57 9.19
CA THR A 167 12.93 5.20 9.12
C THR A 167 13.11 3.92 8.30
N LEU A 168 12.34 2.87 8.59
CA LEU A 168 12.40 1.61 7.85
C LEU A 168 12.08 1.79 6.35
N SER A 169 11.05 2.59 6.05
CA SER A 169 10.64 2.89 4.66
C SER A 169 11.74 3.63 3.89
N LEU A 170 12.33 4.63 4.55
CA LEU A 170 13.34 5.52 3.96
C LEU A 170 14.63 4.77 3.59
N ILE A 171 15.15 3.95 4.50
CA ILE A 171 16.44 3.26 4.30
C ILE A 171 16.33 1.94 3.53
N LYS A 172 15.09 1.46 3.29
CA LYS A 172 14.82 0.17 2.62
C LYS A 172 15.58 -0.98 3.28
N ILE A 173 15.24 -1.23 4.55
CA ILE A 173 16.00 -2.14 5.42
C ILE A 173 16.20 -3.56 4.84
N PHE A 174 15.23 -4.04 4.07
CA PHE A 174 15.19 -5.37 3.45
C PHE A 174 16.24 -5.65 2.36
N ASP A 175 17.04 -4.67 1.94
CA ASP A 175 18.15 -4.83 0.97
C ASP A 175 19.51 -4.63 1.65
N LYS A 176 19.96 -5.60 2.46
CA LYS A 176 21.19 -5.48 3.25
C LYS A 176 22.43 -5.07 2.46
N LYS A 177 22.55 -5.47 1.18
CA LYS A 177 23.75 -5.23 0.35
C LYS A 177 24.07 -3.75 0.14
N GLY A 178 23.08 -2.88 0.19
CA GLY A 178 23.26 -1.43 0.05
C GLY A 178 22.90 -0.63 1.29
N LEU A 179 22.64 -1.27 2.43
CA LEU A 179 22.06 -0.63 3.61
C LEU A 179 22.92 0.52 4.15
N TYR A 180 24.19 0.24 4.45
CA TYR A 180 25.18 1.24 4.87
C TYR A 180 25.23 2.45 3.93
N ASN A 181 25.38 2.21 2.62
CA ASN A 181 25.52 3.28 1.62
C ASN A 181 24.25 4.13 1.51
N ARG A 182 23.06 3.53 1.67
CA ARG A 182 21.80 4.28 1.69
C ARG A 182 21.72 5.16 2.93
N ILE A 183 22.05 4.63 4.10
CA ILE A 183 22.07 5.40 5.35
C ILE A 183 23.07 6.56 5.24
N LEU A 184 24.29 6.30 4.80
CA LEU A 184 25.31 7.33 4.62
C LEU A 184 24.85 8.46 3.67
N LYS A 185 24.16 8.12 2.57
CA LYS A 185 23.62 9.12 1.62
C LYS A 185 22.45 9.91 2.19
N THR A 186 21.59 9.28 2.97
CA THR A 186 20.39 9.90 3.54
C THR A 186 20.69 10.75 4.78
N TYR A 187 21.61 10.30 5.63
CA TYR A 187 21.94 10.88 6.93
C TYR A 187 23.30 11.57 6.87
N GLN A 188 23.38 12.67 6.12
CA GLN A 188 24.59 13.48 6.06
C GLN A 188 24.75 14.30 7.35
N LYS A 189 25.86 14.10 8.05
CA LYS A 189 26.15 14.71 9.36
C LYS A 189 25.97 16.23 9.37
N ASP A 190 26.56 16.93 8.40
CA ASP A 190 26.47 18.40 8.32
C ASP A 190 25.03 18.90 8.13
N ASP A 191 24.25 18.20 7.30
CA ASP A 191 22.85 18.52 7.06
C ASP A 191 21.99 18.26 8.31
N LEU A 192 22.27 17.19 9.04
CA LEU A 192 21.61 16.86 10.31
C LEU A 192 21.89 17.89 11.39
N ILE A 193 23.16 18.28 11.58
CA ILE A 193 23.56 19.32 12.54
C ILE A 193 22.92 20.66 12.17
N ARG A 194 22.90 21.01 10.87
CA ARG A 194 22.23 22.22 10.38
C ARG A 194 20.73 22.17 10.68
N LYS A 195 20.06 21.05 10.40
CA LYS A 195 18.62 20.89 10.72
C LYS A 195 18.34 20.92 12.22
N TYR A 196 19.20 20.32 13.05
CA TYR A 196 19.05 20.37 14.50
C TYR A 196 19.08 21.81 15.02
N LYS A 197 19.97 22.66 14.47
CA LYS A 197 20.18 24.05 14.88
C LYS A 197 19.22 25.06 14.23
N ALA A 198 18.60 24.73 13.10
CA ALA A 198 17.71 25.62 12.34
C ALA A 198 16.23 25.20 12.43
N GLY A 199 15.30 26.03 11.96
CA GLY A 199 13.87 25.73 11.99
C GLY A 199 13.22 26.08 13.34
N ARG A 200 12.19 25.33 13.74
CA ARG A 200 11.52 25.56 15.04
C ARG A 200 12.48 25.33 16.22
N GLU A 201 12.21 25.94 17.36
CA GLU A 201 12.95 25.60 18.59
C GLU A 201 12.55 24.23 19.13
N TRP A 202 13.52 23.51 19.71
CA TRP A 202 13.27 22.26 20.41
C TRP A 202 12.68 22.56 21.79
N LYS A 203 11.60 21.87 22.16
CA LYS A 203 11.10 21.89 23.54
C LYS A 203 12.14 21.21 24.45
N LYS A 204 12.18 21.59 25.74
CA LYS A 204 13.14 21.03 26.71
C LYS A 204 13.18 19.49 26.70
N LYS A 205 12.01 18.84 26.73
CA LYS A 205 11.92 17.37 26.67
C LYS A 205 12.51 16.79 25.38
N GLU A 206 12.40 17.49 24.25
CA GLU A 206 12.97 17.05 22.96
C GLU A 206 14.50 17.19 22.97
N ILE A 207 15.04 18.24 23.61
CA ILE A 207 16.48 18.42 23.81
C ILE A 207 17.01 17.26 24.66
N ASP A 208 16.39 17.00 25.81
CA ASP A 208 16.78 15.91 26.72
C ASP A 208 16.75 14.55 25.98
N TYR A 209 15.71 14.32 25.16
CA TYR A 209 15.55 13.09 24.38
C TYR A 209 16.59 12.92 23.25
N LEU A 210 16.96 14.01 22.57
CA LEU A 210 17.90 13.99 21.44
C LEU A 210 19.36 14.20 21.85
N GLN A 211 19.64 14.44 23.14
CA GLN A 211 20.97 14.78 23.62
C GLN A 211 22.02 13.76 23.19
N GLU A 212 21.78 12.47 23.44
CA GLU A 212 22.67 11.37 23.03
C GLU A 212 22.88 11.34 21.50
N SER A 213 21.82 11.56 20.72
CA SER A 213 21.90 11.58 19.26
C SER A 213 22.68 12.81 18.76
N TYR A 214 22.58 13.94 19.44
CA TYR A 214 23.32 15.15 19.10
C TYR A 214 24.80 15.00 19.47
N GLU A 215 25.13 14.40 20.62
CA GLU A 215 26.50 14.07 21.01
C GLU A 215 27.15 13.10 20.02
N LEU A 216 26.44 12.02 19.68
CA LEU A 216 26.83 11.06 18.64
C LEU A 216 27.15 11.76 17.32
N LEU A 217 26.31 12.71 16.88
CA LEU A 217 26.54 13.45 15.64
C LEU A 217 27.75 14.37 15.72
N ASN A 218 28.13 14.87 16.89
CA ASN A 218 29.30 15.74 17.04
C ASN A 218 30.62 14.96 17.14
N ASN A 219 30.60 13.68 17.51
CA ASN A 219 31.77 12.82 17.58
C ASN A 219 31.95 11.99 16.29
N ASP A 220 33.00 12.25 15.51
CA ASP A 220 33.26 11.55 14.23
C ASP A 220 33.51 10.05 14.39
N GLU A 221 34.18 9.64 15.47
CA GLU A 221 34.50 8.23 15.73
C GLU A 221 33.23 7.46 16.11
N GLU A 222 32.43 8.01 17.04
CA GLU A 222 31.17 7.41 17.45
C GLU A 222 30.16 7.37 16.30
N TRP A 223 30.08 8.43 15.50
CA TRP A 223 29.23 8.46 14.31
C TRP A 223 29.61 7.36 13.31
N SER A 224 30.91 7.22 13.04
CA SER A 224 31.43 6.18 12.15
C SER A 224 31.16 4.77 12.70
N LEU A 225 31.34 4.59 14.01
CA LEU A 225 31.05 3.33 14.70
C LEU A 225 29.56 2.99 14.65
N PHE A 226 28.69 3.96 14.90
CA PHE A 226 27.24 3.80 14.77
C PHE A 226 26.84 3.41 13.35
N LEU A 227 27.33 4.12 12.34
CA LEU A 227 27.05 3.80 10.93
C LEU A 227 27.53 2.39 10.58
N SER A 228 28.67 1.95 11.13
CA SER A 228 29.21 0.61 10.86
C SER A 228 28.26 -0.53 11.26
N ASN A 229 27.34 -0.31 12.20
CA ASN A 229 26.30 -1.28 12.60
C ASN A 229 25.40 -1.70 11.43
N PHE A 230 25.30 -0.87 10.40
CA PHE A 230 24.52 -1.13 9.19
C PHE A 230 25.34 -1.70 8.02
N SER A 231 26.61 -2.02 8.27
CA SER A 231 27.42 -2.83 7.33
C SER A 231 26.86 -4.24 7.26
N ILE A 232 26.95 -4.87 6.07
CA ILE A 232 26.44 -6.23 5.85
C ILE A 232 27.03 -7.21 6.87
N SER A 233 28.33 -7.10 7.15
CA SER A 233 29.03 -8.00 8.07
C SER A 233 28.54 -7.91 9.51
N LYS A 234 28.18 -6.72 10.00
CA LYS A 234 27.58 -6.58 11.34
C LYS A 234 26.10 -6.94 11.33
N TRP A 235 25.36 -6.46 10.33
CA TRP A 235 23.93 -6.68 10.21
C TRP A 235 23.53 -8.15 10.19
N ASP A 236 24.33 -8.98 9.50
CA ASP A 236 24.12 -10.42 9.39
C ASP A 236 24.43 -11.18 10.69
N VAL A 237 25.18 -10.60 11.62
CA VAL A 237 25.50 -11.21 12.92
C VAL A 237 24.50 -10.79 14.00
N PHE A 238 23.88 -9.62 13.85
CA PHE A 238 22.92 -9.12 14.82
C PHE A 238 21.66 -9.97 14.88
N ASP A 239 21.21 -10.24 16.10
CA ASP A 239 19.86 -10.77 16.35
C ASP A 239 18.78 -9.70 16.12
N MET A 240 17.50 -10.09 16.23
CA MET A 240 16.37 -9.18 16.04
C MET A 240 16.39 -7.97 17.00
N LYS A 241 16.79 -8.18 18.26
CA LYS A 241 16.84 -7.12 19.27
C LYS A 241 17.98 -6.15 19.00
N GLU A 242 19.14 -6.65 18.59
CA GLU A 242 20.30 -5.83 18.20
C GLU A 242 19.99 -5.01 16.94
N ARG A 243 19.39 -5.64 15.91
CA ARG A 243 18.91 -4.95 14.70
C ARG A 243 17.89 -3.87 15.06
N PHE A 244 16.91 -4.18 15.92
CA PHE A 244 15.92 -3.21 16.40
C PHE A 244 16.58 -2.03 17.13
N LYS A 245 17.48 -2.29 18.08
CA LYS A 245 18.19 -1.22 18.83
C LYS A 245 18.95 -0.28 17.90
N ALA A 246 19.67 -0.82 16.91
CA ALA A 246 20.37 0.01 15.92
C ALA A 246 19.39 0.87 15.10
N LEU A 247 18.28 0.29 14.65
CA LEU A 247 17.24 1.00 13.87
C LEU A 247 16.50 2.05 14.70
N PHE A 248 16.27 1.77 15.98
CA PHE A 248 15.62 2.70 16.89
C PHE A 248 16.52 3.92 17.17
N GLN A 249 17.82 3.70 17.35
CA GLN A 249 18.78 4.82 17.43
C GLN A 249 18.84 5.63 16.13
N LEU A 250 18.77 4.96 14.96
CA LEU A 250 18.63 5.67 13.68
C LEU A 250 17.33 6.47 13.60
N THR A 251 16.24 5.95 14.15
CA THR A 251 14.95 6.62 14.21
C THR A 251 15.03 7.95 14.97
N LYS A 252 15.79 8.01 16.08
CA LYS A 252 16.06 9.28 16.77
C LYS A 252 16.69 10.31 15.83
N ILE A 253 17.67 9.90 15.03
CA ILE A 253 18.31 10.78 14.03
C ILE A 253 17.31 11.16 12.92
N THR A 254 16.43 10.25 12.51
CA THR A 254 15.38 10.53 11.53
C THR A 254 14.41 11.61 12.01
N THR A 255 14.10 11.66 13.30
CA THR A 255 13.26 12.75 13.83
C THR A 255 13.90 14.13 13.68
N ILE A 256 15.23 14.24 13.68
CA ILE A 256 15.94 15.49 13.35
C ILE A 256 15.70 15.88 11.89
N LEU A 257 15.67 14.91 10.96
CA LEU A 257 15.30 15.17 9.57
C LEU A 257 13.86 15.67 9.44
N MET A 258 12.96 15.19 10.30
CA MET A 258 11.54 15.51 10.30
C MET A 258 11.18 16.70 11.18
N LYS A 259 12.16 17.40 11.79
CA LYS A 259 11.96 18.44 12.81
C LYS A 259 10.80 19.41 12.54
N ASP A 260 10.71 19.91 11.31
CA ASP A 260 9.71 20.92 10.94
C ASP A 260 8.33 20.31 10.61
N GLU A 261 8.26 18.99 10.43
CA GLU A 261 7.07 18.24 10.01
C GLU A 261 6.35 17.52 11.18
N ILE A 262 7.06 17.25 12.29
CA ILE A 262 6.48 16.58 13.47
C ILE A 262 6.38 17.54 14.67
N THR A 263 5.21 17.53 15.30
CA THR A 263 4.84 18.44 16.40
C THR A 263 5.57 18.13 17.72
N ALA A 264 5.94 16.86 17.96
CA ALA A 264 6.72 16.45 19.12
C ALA A 264 7.56 15.19 18.83
N VAL A 265 8.85 15.24 19.15
CA VAL A 265 9.82 14.14 18.95
C VAL A 265 9.87 13.14 20.11
N THR A 266 9.38 13.53 21.28
CA THR A 266 9.54 12.81 22.57
C THR A 266 8.68 11.55 22.72
N MET A 267 7.99 11.10 21.68
CA MET A 267 6.98 10.04 21.82
C MET A 267 7.56 8.64 21.93
N LEU A 268 8.83 8.46 21.58
CA LEU A 268 9.44 7.15 21.39
C LEU A 268 10.04 6.53 22.66
N SER A 269 10.14 7.27 23.77
CA SER A 269 10.74 6.80 25.05
C SER A 269 12.07 6.04 24.83
N ASP A 270 12.25 4.86 25.43
CA ASP A 270 13.39 3.95 25.23
C ASP A 270 13.21 2.95 24.06
N GLY A 271 12.04 2.94 23.43
CA GLY A 271 11.69 2.08 22.31
C GLY A 271 11.10 0.72 22.68
N GLU A 272 10.91 0.41 23.97
CA GLU A 272 10.30 -0.86 24.41
C GLU A 272 8.85 -0.97 23.93
N GLU A 273 8.05 0.09 24.10
CA GLU A 273 6.67 0.18 23.61
C GLU A 273 6.60 -0.06 22.08
N VAL A 274 7.51 0.56 21.31
CA VAL A 274 7.57 0.36 19.85
C VAL A 274 7.89 -1.10 19.50
N TYR A 275 8.77 -1.74 20.27
CA TYR A 275 9.13 -3.14 20.06
C TYR A 275 7.92 -4.05 20.32
N GLU A 276 7.24 -3.88 21.45
CA GLU A 276 6.11 -4.70 21.87
C GLU A 276 4.93 -4.60 20.88
N MET A 277 4.57 -3.38 20.50
CA MET A 277 3.48 -3.14 19.54
C MET A 277 3.77 -3.71 18.15
N LEU A 278 5.04 -3.76 17.75
CA LEU A 278 5.46 -4.29 16.46
C LEU A 278 5.95 -5.74 16.52
N GLU A 279 5.93 -6.41 17.67
CA GLU A 279 6.61 -7.70 17.89
C GLU A 279 6.25 -8.74 16.81
N ASN A 280 4.95 -8.91 16.52
CA ASN A 280 4.48 -9.84 15.48
C ASN A 280 4.94 -9.44 14.06
N TYR A 281 5.19 -8.14 13.81
CA TYR A 281 5.63 -7.60 12.52
C TYR A 281 7.16 -7.61 12.35
N LEU A 282 7.95 -7.60 13.45
CA LEU A 282 9.41 -7.49 13.39
C LEU A 282 10.07 -8.55 12.48
N PRO A 283 9.67 -9.84 12.50
CA PRO A 283 10.22 -10.85 11.60
C PRO A 283 10.08 -10.48 10.11
N MET A 284 8.99 -9.81 9.76
CA MET A 284 8.76 -9.32 8.40
C MET A 284 9.51 -8.00 8.12
N TYR A 285 9.58 -7.09 9.09
CA TYR A 285 10.07 -5.71 8.89
C TYR A 285 11.58 -5.58 8.89
N ILE A 286 12.28 -6.24 9.80
CA ILE A 286 13.71 -6.01 10.07
C ILE A 286 14.61 -7.02 9.35
N ASP A 287 14.00 -8.04 8.74
CA ASP A 287 14.63 -9.20 8.11
C ASP A 287 14.99 -10.28 9.14
N TYR A 288 14.46 -11.47 8.87
CA TYR A 288 14.71 -12.70 9.60
C TYR A 288 15.91 -13.42 8.96
N ASP A 289 16.67 -14.19 9.73
CA ASP A 289 17.86 -14.89 9.25
C ASP A 289 17.50 -15.80 8.07
N ARG A 290 17.90 -15.37 6.87
CA ARG A 290 17.74 -16.13 5.64
C ARG A 290 18.87 -17.13 5.58
N TYR A 291 18.57 -18.42 5.70
CA TYR A 291 19.52 -19.44 5.25
C TYR A 291 19.13 -19.89 3.84
N ILE A 292 20.17 -20.18 3.07
CA ILE A 292 20.05 -20.79 1.76
C ILE A 292 20.14 -22.29 2.02
N ASN A 293 19.10 -23.05 1.67
CA ASN A 293 19.17 -24.51 1.78
C ASN A 293 20.19 -25.09 0.79
N GLU A 294 20.46 -26.39 0.88
CA GLU A 294 21.42 -27.08 0.00
C GLU A 294 21.09 -26.94 -1.50
N GLU A 295 19.84 -26.59 -1.85
CA GLU A 295 19.34 -26.41 -3.21
C GLU A 295 19.46 -24.96 -3.72
N GLY A 296 20.02 -24.05 -2.93
CA GLY A 296 20.13 -22.64 -3.32
C GLY A 296 18.84 -21.82 -3.12
N VAL A 297 17.83 -22.38 -2.46
CA VAL A 297 16.55 -21.73 -2.19
C VAL A 297 16.64 -20.97 -0.87
N ILE A 298 16.18 -19.72 -0.87
CA ILE A 298 16.03 -18.93 0.36
C ILE A 298 14.89 -19.55 1.16
N VAL A 299 15.20 -20.10 2.33
CA VAL A 299 14.21 -20.64 3.26
C VAL A 299 14.00 -19.65 4.40
N HIS A 300 12.74 -19.46 4.76
CA HIS A 300 12.32 -18.67 5.91
C HIS A 300 11.91 -19.64 7.02
N ASP A 301 12.82 -20.01 7.92
CA ASP A 301 12.48 -20.85 9.06
C ASP A 301 11.89 -20.02 10.19
N LEU A 302 10.63 -19.68 10.02
CA LEU A 302 9.94 -18.77 10.94
C LEU A 302 9.57 -19.44 12.26
N GLY A 303 9.47 -20.78 12.34
CA GLY A 303 9.14 -21.48 13.59
C GLY A 303 8.02 -20.82 14.41
N GLU A 304 8.33 -20.45 15.66
CA GLU A 304 7.41 -19.75 16.57
C GLU A 304 7.10 -18.29 16.17
N HIS A 305 7.88 -17.71 15.26
CA HIS A 305 7.74 -16.36 14.72
C HIS A 305 6.81 -16.26 13.50
N ASP A 306 6.24 -17.37 13.01
CA ASP A 306 5.18 -17.33 11.99
C ASP A 306 3.82 -16.93 12.58
N LYS A 307 3.78 -15.74 13.20
CA LYS A 307 2.59 -15.17 13.80
C LYS A 307 1.67 -14.59 12.75
N PHE A 308 0.40 -14.41 13.13
CA PHE A 308 -0.51 -13.57 12.36
C PHE A 308 -0.24 -12.10 12.63
N VAL A 309 -0.37 -11.29 11.59
CA VAL A 309 -0.31 -9.84 11.66
C VAL A 309 -1.56 -9.25 11.02
N PHE A 310 -2.08 -8.17 11.59
CA PHE A 310 -3.15 -7.41 10.95
C PHE A 310 -2.61 -6.70 9.72
N SER A 311 -3.19 -6.97 8.55
CA SER A 311 -2.73 -6.32 7.32
C SER A 311 -3.00 -4.82 7.36
N PRO A 312 -1.99 -3.98 7.06
CA PRO A 312 -2.19 -2.53 6.95
C PRO A 312 -2.96 -2.16 5.68
N PHE A 313 -2.99 -3.04 4.67
CA PHE A 313 -3.97 -2.94 3.59
C PHE A 313 -5.35 -3.27 4.15
N SER A 314 -6.37 -2.49 3.81
CA SER A 314 -7.75 -2.78 4.20
C SER A 314 -8.29 -4.07 3.56
N GLN A 315 -7.60 -4.59 2.54
CA GLN A 315 -7.93 -5.81 1.80
C GLN A 315 -9.38 -5.90 1.35
N ARG A 316 -9.96 -4.75 1.01
CA ARG A 316 -11.37 -4.62 0.68
C ARG A 316 -11.68 -5.27 -0.68
N ASN A 317 -11.05 -4.76 -1.72
CA ASN A 317 -11.31 -5.15 -3.11
C ASN A 317 -10.15 -5.96 -3.71
N VAL A 318 -9.01 -6.02 -3.02
CA VAL A 318 -7.76 -6.61 -3.49
C VAL A 318 -7.29 -7.63 -2.44
N ASN A 319 -7.92 -8.81 -2.42
CA ASN A 319 -7.66 -9.86 -1.42
C ASN A 319 -7.65 -11.25 -2.05
N PHE A 320 -6.48 -11.90 -2.04
CA PHE A 320 -6.33 -13.24 -2.61
C PHE A 320 -7.16 -14.31 -1.90
N SER A 321 -7.31 -14.20 -0.58
CA SER A 321 -8.07 -15.15 0.23
C SER A 321 -9.57 -15.11 -0.06
N ILE A 322 -10.06 -14.01 -0.64
CA ILE A 322 -11.45 -13.85 -1.10
C ILE A 322 -11.56 -14.20 -2.59
N LEU A 323 -10.59 -13.75 -3.39
CA LEU A 323 -10.58 -13.97 -4.84
C LEU A 323 -10.52 -15.44 -5.23
N LEU A 324 -9.70 -16.26 -4.55
CA LEU A 324 -9.58 -17.66 -4.88
C LEU A 324 -10.93 -18.41 -4.72
N PRO A 325 -11.61 -18.33 -3.56
CA PRO A 325 -12.96 -18.89 -3.41
C PRO A 325 -14.00 -18.29 -4.36
N TYR A 326 -13.87 -17.00 -4.73
CA TYR A 326 -14.72 -16.41 -5.76
C TYR A 326 -14.56 -17.14 -7.09
N ILE A 327 -13.33 -17.31 -7.59
CA ILE A 327 -13.04 -18.01 -8.84
C ILE A 327 -13.58 -19.45 -8.79
N GLU A 328 -13.32 -20.16 -7.70
CA GLU A 328 -13.80 -21.54 -7.49
C GLU A 328 -15.32 -21.63 -7.53
N SER A 329 -16.04 -20.65 -6.95
CA SER A 329 -17.51 -20.61 -6.97
C SER A 329 -18.12 -20.46 -8.36
N LYS A 330 -17.35 -19.94 -9.34
CA LYS A 330 -17.79 -19.79 -10.74
C LYS A 330 -17.52 -21.04 -11.57
N ASN A 331 -16.57 -21.88 -11.15
CA ASN A 331 -16.17 -23.10 -11.83
C ASN A 331 -15.85 -22.85 -13.32
N GLU A 332 -16.29 -23.72 -14.23
CA GLU A 332 -16.04 -23.66 -15.68
C GLU A 332 -16.52 -22.37 -16.36
N ARG A 333 -17.38 -21.56 -15.72
CA ARG A 333 -17.82 -20.25 -16.26
C ARG A 333 -16.70 -19.20 -16.23
N HIS A 334 -15.68 -19.39 -15.40
CA HIS A 334 -14.57 -18.46 -15.23
C HIS A 334 -13.33 -18.92 -16.00
N VAL A 335 -12.53 -17.97 -16.48
CA VAL A 335 -11.25 -18.26 -17.14
C VAL A 335 -10.30 -19.02 -16.22
N ALA A 336 -9.63 -20.04 -16.75
CA ALA A 336 -8.64 -20.81 -16.00
C ALA A 336 -7.43 -19.94 -15.59
N CYS A 337 -7.01 -20.06 -14.34
CA CYS A 337 -5.93 -19.26 -13.77
C CYS A 337 -4.86 -20.14 -13.10
N ASP A 338 -3.58 -19.84 -13.33
CA ASP A 338 -2.51 -20.30 -12.45
C ASP A 338 -2.52 -19.43 -11.19
N TYR A 339 -2.94 -20.01 -10.07
CA TYR A 339 -3.09 -19.30 -8.80
C TYR A 339 -1.79 -18.73 -8.26
N LYS A 340 -0.64 -19.38 -8.52
CA LYS A 340 0.66 -18.85 -8.11
C LYS A 340 1.02 -17.60 -8.91
N LYS A 341 0.75 -17.61 -10.23
CA LYS A 341 0.94 -16.41 -11.08
C LYS A 341 -0.03 -15.29 -10.74
N LEU A 342 -1.30 -15.62 -10.45
CA LEU A 342 -2.30 -14.65 -10.02
C LEU A 342 -1.89 -13.98 -8.70
N GLN A 343 -1.50 -14.76 -7.69
CA GLN A 343 -1.00 -14.24 -6.41
C GLN A 343 0.27 -13.39 -6.59
N THR A 344 1.20 -13.83 -7.43
CA THR A 344 2.42 -13.06 -7.71
C THR A 344 2.09 -11.73 -8.40
N THR A 345 1.12 -11.72 -9.31
CA THR A 345 0.66 -10.50 -10.01
C THR A 345 0.00 -9.53 -9.04
N LEU A 346 -0.83 -10.04 -8.12
CA LEU A 346 -1.39 -9.27 -7.01
C LEU A 346 -0.30 -8.63 -6.15
N PHE A 347 0.72 -9.39 -5.76
CA PHE A 347 1.84 -8.87 -4.96
C PHE A 347 2.65 -7.82 -5.72
N ILE A 348 2.83 -7.99 -7.03
CA ILE A 348 3.45 -6.97 -7.90
C ILE A 348 2.65 -5.66 -7.83
N PHE A 349 1.33 -5.74 -7.95
CA PHE A 349 0.46 -4.58 -7.85
C PHE A 349 0.57 -3.90 -6.49
N LEU A 350 0.36 -4.62 -5.38
CA LEU A 350 0.43 -4.06 -4.03
C LEU A 350 1.80 -3.41 -3.76
N LYS A 351 2.88 -4.01 -4.31
CA LYS A 351 4.23 -3.45 -4.24
C LYS A 351 4.46 -2.20 -5.06
N SER A 352 3.76 -2.06 -6.18
CA SER A 352 3.82 -0.88 -7.04
C SER A 352 2.97 0.25 -6.45
N TYR A 353 1.75 -0.10 -6.01
CA TYR A 353 0.77 0.78 -5.37
C TYR A 353 1.36 1.46 -4.12
N SER A 354 1.78 0.68 -3.13
CA SER A 354 2.38 1.18 -1.89
C SER A 354 3.64 2.02 -2.12
N LYS A 355 4.44 1.69 -3.14
CA LYS A 355 5.63 2.46 -3.50
C LYS A 355 5.26 3.86 -3.97
N VAL A 356 4.26 4.01 -4.83
CA VAL A 356 3.84 5.33 -5.32
C VAL A 356 3.18 6.13 -4.22
N ARG A 357 2.28 5.53 -3.43
CA ARG A 357 1.69 6.17 -2.25
C ARG A 357 2.74 6.74 -1.32
N ASN A 358 3.72 5.93 -0.92
CA ASN A 358 4.80 6.40 -0.07
C ASN A 358 5.62 7.51 -0.73
N LEU A 359 5.92 7.44 -2.03
CA LEU A 359 6.66 8.52 -2.71
C LEU A 359 5.88 9.84 -2.67
N LEU A 360 4.57 9.80 -2.92
CA LEU A 360 3.71 10.97 -2.86
C LEU A 360 3.65 11.56 -1.46
N LEU A 361 3.48 10.71 -0.42
CA LEU A 361 3.49 11.15 0.98
C LEU A 361 4.85 11.72 1.39
N THR A 362 5.94 10.97 1.17
CA THR A 362 7.27 11.41 1.61
C THR A 362 7.75 12.65 0.85
N HIS A 363 7.28 12.91 -0.38
CA HIS A 363 7.62 14.16 -1.09
C HIS A 363 7.03 15.39 -0.42
N GLU A 364 5.90 15.24 0.28
CA GLU A 364 5.31 16.30 1.10
C GLU A 364 6.24 16.73 2.23
N TYR A 365 6.78 15.75 2.94
CA TYR A 365 7.59 15.97 4.14
C TYR A 365 9.07 16.21 3.84
N LEU A 366 9.65 15.47 2.88
CA LEU A 366 11.08 15.47 2.56
C LEU A 366 11.31 15.52 1.04
N PRO A 367 10.89 16.61 0.36
CA PRO A 367 10.95 16.70 -1.10
C PRO A 367 12.35 16.47 -1.66
N LYS A 368 13.39 17.01 -1.00
CA LYS A 368 14.80 16.83 -1.41
C LYS A 368 15.23 15.38 -1.52
N ILE A 369 14.78 14.53 -0.59
CA ILE A 369 15.11 13.10 -0.60
C ILE A 369 14.43 12.41 -1.77
N ILE A 370 13.17 12.76 -2.02
CA ILE A 370 12.38 12.15 -3.09
C ILE A 370 12.83 12.64 -4.46
N ASP A 371 13.22 13.91 -4.61
CA ASP A 371 13.78 14.46 -5.84
C ASP A 371 15.01 13.65 -6.30
N ILE A 372 15.91 13.25 -5.40
CA ILE A 372 17.06 12.38 -5.69
C ILE A 372 16.60 10.99 -6.19
N LEU A 373 15.52 10.43 -5.61
CA LEU A 373 14.98 9.14 -6.02
C LEU A 373 14.27 9.21 -7.38
N ILE A 374 13.61 10.33 -7.67
CA ILE A 374 12.96 10.59 -8.96
C ILE A 374 14.03 10.76 -10.02
N GLU A 375 15.08 11.54 -9.76
CA GLU A 375 16.17 11.81 -10.73
C GLU A 375 16.73 10.52 -11.34
N GLY A 376 17.11 9.55 -10.50
CA GLY A 376 17.65 8.27 -10.96
C GLY A 376 16.65 7.42 -11.76
N LYS A 377 15.37 7.78 -11.80
CA LYS A 377 14.28 7.11 -12.51
C LYS A 377 13.34 8.09 -13.21
N LYS A 378 13.86 9.25 -13.65
CA LYS A 378 13.08 10.37 -14.18
C LYS A 378 12.13 9.92 -15.30
N LYS A 379 12.66 9.17 -16.27
CA LYS A 379 11.87 8.60 -17.37
C LYS A 379 10.66 7.79 -16.90
N ILE A 380 10.81 7.01 -15.83
CA ILE A 380 9.71 6.18 -15.30
C ILE A 380 8.67 7.06 -14.62
N PHE A 381 9.08 7.94 -13.71
CA PHE A 381 8.14 8.68 -12.87
C PHE A 381 7.51 9.90 -13.55
N CYS A 382 8.24 10.55 -14.45
CA CYS A 382 7.79 11.72 -15.19
C CYS A 382 7.17 11.31 -16.53
N ASP A 383 7.95 10.68 -17.41
CA ASP A 383 7.54 10.51 -18.81
C ASP A 383 6.58 9.34 -19.01
N ILE A 384 6.82 8.21 -18.34
CA ILE A 384 6.03 6.98 -18.51
C ILE A 384 4.79 6.98 -17.61
N LEU A 385 4.95 7.29 -16.32
CA LEU A 385 3.82 7.23 -15.38
C LEU A 385 3.11 8.58 -15.22
N GLY A 386 3.76 9.70 -15.52
CA GLY A 386 3.16 11.02 -15.36
C GLY A 386 2.77 11.34 -13.91
N ILE A 387 3.54 10.87 -12.93
CA ILE A 387 3.28 11.10 -11.50
C ILE A 387 3.91 12.43 -11.04
N PHE A 388 5.05 12.80 -11.64
CA PHE A 388 5.78 14.01 -11.32
C PHE A 388 6.08 14.82 -12.59
N GLU A 389 6.23 16.14 -12.44
CA GLU A 389 6.79 17.02 -13.46
C GLU A 389 8.06 17.67 -12.92
N GLU A 390 9.08 17.85 -13.76
CA GLU A 390 10.25 18.64 -13.41
C GLU A 390 9.92 20.12 -13.59
N VAL A 391 9.97 20.90 -12.51
CA VAL A 391 9.65 22.34 -12.53
C VAL A 391 10.91 23.21 -12.58
N LYS A 392 12.03 22.69 -12.08
CA LYS A 392 13.37 23.28 -12.13
C LYS A 392 14.37 22.13 -12.17
N ASP A 393 15.61 22.43 -12.56
CA ASP A 393 16.70 21.47 -12.57
C ASP A 393 16.76 20.68 -11.25
N HIS A 394 16.59 19.35 -11.36
CA HIS A 394 16.57 18.40 -10.24
C HIS A 394 15.49 18.66 -9.17
N LYS A 395 14.40 19.35 -9.51
CA LYS A 395 13.26 19.60 -8.61
C LYS A 395 11.95 19.20 -9.25
N TYR A 396 11.21 18.36 -8.52
CA TYR A 396 10.01 17.74 -9.04
C TYR A 396 8.77 18.19 -8.26
N LYS A 397 7.66 18.32 -8.97
CA LYS A 397 6.34 18.61 -8.41
C LYS A 397 5.42 17.41 -8.68
N ARG A 398 4.59 17.06 -7.70
CA ARG A 398 3.55 16.03 -7.83
C ARG A 398 2.47 16.50 -8.81
N LEU A 399 2.10 15.62 -9.74
CA LEU A 399 0.94 15.80 -10.64
C LEU A 399 -0.33 15.14 -10.09
N ILE A 400 -0.16 14.20 -9.17
CA ILE A 400 -1.24 13.46 -8.51
C ILE A 400 -1.08 13.67 -7.01
N ASP A 401 -2.13 14.16 -6.35
CA ASP A 401 -2.14 14.26 -4.89
C ASP A 401 -2.23 12.85 -4.28
N PHE A 402 -1.59 12.65 -3.13
CA PHE A 402 -1.50 11.37 -2.45
C PHE A 402 -2.88 10.72 -2.23
N GLU A 403 -3.88 11.53 -1.92
CA GLU A 403 -5.23 11.11 -1.55
C GLU A 403 -6.04 10.65 -2.74
N ASN A 404 -5.76 11.22 -3.90
CA ASN A 404 -6.44 10.87 -5.13
C ASN A 404 -5.89 9.56 -5.70
N PHE A 405 -4.76 9.06 -5.18
CA PHE A 405 -4.17 7.79 -5.60
C PHE A 405 -4.71 6.60 -4.79
N THR A 406 -5.99 6.26 -5.03
CA THR A 406 -6.67 5.11 -4.41
C THR A 406 -6.64 3.85 -5.30
N GLU A 407 -6.90 2.67 -4.73
CA GLU A 407 -6.99 1.41 -5.49
C GLU A 407 -8.14 1.45 -6.53
N ASP A 408 -9.15 2.30 -6.31
CA ASP A 408 -10.29 2.47 -7.21
C ASP A 408 -9.92 2.93 -8.62
N LEU A 409 -8.75 3.59 -8.75
CA LEU A 409 -8.18 4.00 -10.02
C LEU A 409 -7.84 2.82 -10.94
N PHE A 410 -7.86 1.58 -10.44
CA PHE A 410 -7.49 0.39 -11.21
C PHE A 410 -8.69 -0.50 -11.59
N PHE A 411 -9.84 -0.40 -10.90
CA PHE A 411 -10.99 -1.29 -11.10
C PHE A 411 -11.83 -1.00 -12.36
N LEU A 412 -12.27 -2.04 -13.05
CA LEU A 412 -13.20 -1.96 -14.18
C LEU A 412 -14.60 -2.38 -13.74
N THR A 413 -15.62 -1.61 -14.15
CA THR A 413 -17.02 -2.02 -13.97
C THR A 413 -17.41 -3.08 -15.01
N GLU A 414 -18.49 -3.80 -14.75
CA GLU A 414 -19.08 -4.68 -15.74
C GLU A 414 -19.51 -3.92 -17.01
N GLU A 415 -20.13 -2.74 -16.85
CA GLU A 415 -20.50 -1.86 -17.97
C GLU A 415 -19.30 -1.50 -18.85
N GLN A 416 -18.15 -1.18 -18.25
CA GLN A 416 -16.93 -0.86 -18.98
C GLN A 416 -16.39 -2.06 -19.77
N ILE A 417 -16.46 -3.26 -19.19
CA ILE A 417 -16.06 -4.49 -19.89
C ILE A 417 -17.02 -4.78 -21.03
N ASN A 418 -18.34 -4.73 -20.79
CA ASN A 418 -19.35 -5.01 -21.82
C ASN A 418 -19.24 -4.02 -22.98
N GLN A 419 -19.06 -2.73 -22.70
CA GLN A 419 -18.80 -1.71 -23.72
C GLN A 419 -17.59 -2.09 -24.59
N ALA A 420 -16.49 -2.57 -24.00
CA ALA A 420 -15.31 -3.00 -24.74
C ALA A 420 -15.55 -4.29 -25.57
N LEU A 421 -16.36 -5.23 -25.05
CA LEU A 421 -16.71 -6.48 -25.73
C LEU A 421 -17.68 -6.28 -26.90
N GLU A 422 -18.57 -5.31 -26.82
CA GLU A 422 -19.57 -5.01 -27.86
C GLU A 422 -19.04 -4.05 -28.94
N SER A 423 -18.11 -3.16 -28.58
CA SER A 423 -17.59 -2.15 -29.51
C SER A 423 -16.61 -2.72 -30.53
N ASN A 424 -16.61 -2.18 -31.76
CA ASN A 424 -15.63 -2.52 -32.80
C ASN A 424 -14.86 -1.27 -33.27
N PRO A 425 -13.99 -0.71 -32.40
CA PRO A 425 -13.25 0.52 -32.68
C PRO A 425 -12.29 0.35 -33.87
N LYS A 426 -12.23 1.38 -34.73
CA LYS A 426 -11.47 1.38 -35.99
C LYS A 426 -10.27 2.33 -36.00
N ASN A 427 -10.13 3.17 -34.99
CA ASN A 427 -9.04 4.15 -34.86
C ASN A 427 -8.73 4.39 -33.37
N LEU A 428 -7.65 5.13 -33.09
CA LEU A 428 -7.20 5.38 -31.71
C LEU A 428 -8.21 6.18 -30.92
N GLU A 429 -8.88 7.15 -31.54
CA GLU A 429 -9.89 8.00 -30.92
C GLU A 429 -11.08 7.19 -30.41
N GLU A 430 -11.57 6.23 -31.21
CA GLU A 430 -12.63 5.29 -30.81
C GLU A 430 -12.19 4.35 -29.69
N PHE A 431 -10.94 3.90 -29.69
CA PHE A 431 -10.40 3.11 -28.57
C PHE A 431 -10.30 3.92 -27.27
N ILE A 432 -9.86 5.19 -27.35
CA ILE A 432 -9.74 6.10 -26.21
C ILE A 432 -11.12 6.40 -25.61
N ALA A 433 -12.16 6.46 -26.44
CA ALA A 433 -13.54 6.66 -25.99
C ALA A 433 -14.10 5.49 -25.16
N ILE A 434 -13.42 4.35 -25.13
CA ILE A 434 -13.78 3.16 -24.34
C ILE A 434 -12.85 3.09 -23.11
N PRO A 435 -13.29 3.52 -21.91
CA PRO A 435 -12.41 3.70 -20.75
C PRO A 435 -11.66 2.43 -20.33
N ALA A 436 -12.23 1.25 -20.60
CA ALA A 436 -11.64 -0.02 -20.21
C ALA A 436 -10.24 -0.26 -20.81
N PHE A 437 -10.05 0.09 -22.10
CA PHE A 437 -8.78 -0.12 -22.78
C PHE A 437 -7.68 0.81 -22.25
N GLU A 438 -8.00 2.07 -22.03
CA GLU A 438 -7.04 3.03 -21.47
C GLU A 438 -6.69 2.64 -20.02
N LYS A 439 -7.69 2.29 -19.20
CA LYS A 439 -7.49 1.93 -17.80
C LYS A 439 -6.64 0.66 -17.65
N ILE A 440 -6.93 -0.41 -18.40
CA ILE A 440 -6.12 -1.63 -18.33
C ILE A 440 -4.69 -1.40 -18.83
N GLY A 441 -4.50 -0.59 -19.87
CA GLY A 441 -3.18 -0.18 -20.35
C GLY A 441 -2.39 0.58 -19.28
N LYS A 442 -3.02 1.54 -18.59
CA LYS A 442 -2.43 2.25 -17.45
C LYS A 442 -2.02 1.29 -16.34
N VAL A 443 -2.88 0.31 -15.97
CA VAL A 443 -2.56 -0.69 -14.94
C VAL A 443 -1.35 -1.55 -15.34
N MET A 444 -1.28 -1.98 -16.61
CA MET A 444 -0.12 -2.72 -17.13
C MET A 444 1.16 -1.89 -17.09
N THR A 445 1.09 -0.65 -17.59
CA THR A 445 2.22 0.28 -17.60
C THR A 445 2.71 0.53 -16.18
N PHE A 446 1.80 0.75 -15.24
CA PHE A 446 2.08 0.91 -13.83
C PHE A 446 2.90 -0.26 -13.25
N ASN A 447 2.44 -1.50 -13.46
CA ASN A 447 3.09 -2.69 -12.93
C ASN A 447 4.42 -3.01 -13.62
N LEU A 448 4.52 -2.81 -14.95
CA LEU A 448 5.74 -3.02 -15.72
C LEU A 448 6.83 -1.99 -15.38
N ALA A 449 6.45 -0.73 -15.18
CA ALA A 449 7.39 0.36 -14.90
C ALA A 449 8.02 0.24 -13.51
N LEU A 450 7.23 -0.15 -12.51
CA LEU A 450 7.65 -0.12 -11.11
C LEU A 450 8.30 -1.42 -10.64
N LYS A 451 8.01 -2.53 -11.31
CA LYS A 451 8.58 -3.87 -11.04
C LYS A 451 9.02 -4.51 -12.35
N ASN A 452 10.32 -4.44 -12.63
CA ASN A 452 10.92 -4.99 -13.86
C ASN A 452 10.73 -6.51 -14.02
N TYR A 453 10.59 -7.26 -12.92
CA TYR A 453 10.32 -8.70 -12.96
C TYR A 453 8.85 -9.06 -13.31
N THR A 454 7.97 -8.07 -13.48
CA THR A 454 6.58 -8.29 -13.92
C THR A 454 6.54 -9.03 -15.25
N ALA A 455 7.29 -8.57 -16.26
CA ALA A 455 7.34 -9.20 -17.57
C ALA A 455 7.76 -10.69 -17.48
N ARG A 456 8.80 -10.98 -16.69
CA ARG A 456 9.26 -12.36 -16.45
C ARG A 456 8.19 -13.23 -15.78
N THR A 457 7.41 -12.67 -14.85
CA THR A 457 6.36 -13.39 -14.10
C THR A 457 5.25 -13.90 -15.02
N VAL A 458 4.96 -13.15 -16.09
CA VAL A 458 3.95 -13.47 -17.10
C VAL A 458 4.57 -14.12 -18.35
N ASP A 459 5.77 -14.68 -18.22
CA ASP A 459 6.54 -15.32 -19.30
C ASP A 459 6.76 -14.44 -20.53
N TYR A 460 6.81 -13.12 -20.33
CA TYR A 460 6.89 -12.09 -21.36
C TYR A 460 5.71 -12.10 -22.34
N ARG A 461 4.52 -12.53 -21.90
CA ARG A 461 3.31 -12.57 -22.72
C ARG A 461 2.32 -11.48 -22.30
N LEU A 462 1.96 -10.59 -23.23
CA LEU A 462 0.98 -9.54 -22.99
C LEU A 462 -0.39 -10.13 -22.59
N TYR A 463 -0.83 -11.20 -23.27
CA TYR A 463 -2.08 -11.90 -22.95
C TYR A 463 -2.15 -12.34 -21.48
N GLU A 464 -1.09 -12.95 -20.95
CA GLU A 464 -1.07 -13.40 -19.56
C GLU A 464 -1.19 -12.22 -18.59
N LEU A 465 -0.48 -11.13 -18.84
CA LEU A 465 -0.60 -9.92 -18.00
C LEU A 465 -2.02 -9.35 -18.06
N LEU A 466 -2.62 -9.27 -19.26
CA LEU A 466 -3.99 -8.78 -19.45
C LEU A 466 -4.99 -9.63 -18.69
N LYS A 467 -4.94 -10.96 -18.90
CA LYS A 467 -5.81 -11.92 -18.23
C LYS A 467 -5.77 -11.76 -16.72
N TYR A 468 -4.58 -11.79 -16.09
CA TYR A 468 -4.50 -11.69 -14.63
C TYR A 468 -4.94 -10.32 -14.12
N LEU A 469 -4.66 -9.22 -14.84
CA LEU A 469 -5.14 -7.91 -14.41
C LEU A 469 -6.66 -7.76 -14.55
N LEU A 470 -7.28 -8.32 -15.58
CA LEU A 470 -8.75 -8.38 -15.69
C LEU A 470 -9.37 -9.24 -14.58
N VAL A 471 -8.73 -10.34 -14.19
CA VAL A 471 -9.21 -11.17 -13.06
C VAL A 471 -9.10 -10.42 -11.72
N LEU A 472 -8.02 -9.66 -11.52
CA LEU A 472 -7.79 -8.89 -10.29
C LEU A 472 -8.68 -7.65 -10.18
N PHE A 473 -8.85 -6.90 -11.28
CA PHE A 473 -9.47 -5.58 -11.28
C PHE A 473 -10.81 -5.50 -12.01
N GLY A 474 -11.24 -6.58 -12.68
CA GLY A 474 -12.58 -6.67 -13.24
C GLY A 474 -13.65 -6.79 -12.17
N PRO A 475 -14.93 -6.89 -12.56
CA PRO A 475 -16.05 -7.05 -11.65
C PRO A 475 -16.14 -8.49 -11.14
N HIS A 476 -16.63 -8.63 -9.91
CA HIS A 476 -16.81 -9.89 -9.17
C HIS A 476 -18.27 -10.06 -8.69
N PRO A 477 -19.27 -10.10 -9.59
CA PRO A 477 -20.67 -10.26 -9.21
C PRO A 477 -20.95 -11.62 -8.55
N LEU A 478 -21.95 -11.71 -7.67
CA LEU A 478 -22.16 -12.90 -6.83
C LEU A 478 -22.65 -14.13 -7.61
N ASP A 479 -23.50 -13.94 -8.62
CA ASP A 479 -24.29 -14.97 -9.30
C ASP A 479 -23.74 -15.39 -10.68
N HIS A 480 -23.07 -14.48 -11.37
CA HIS A 480 -22.51 -14.69 -12.70
C HIS A 480 -21.03 -14.26 -12.78
N THR A 481 -20.43 -14.26 -13.97
CA THR A 481 -19.09 -13.71 -14.21
C THR A 481 -18.97 -13.29 -15.67
N VAL A 482 -18.36 -12.13 -15.93
CA VAL A 482 -17.98 -11.69 -17.28
C VAL A 482 -16.56 -12.09 -17.66
N GLN A 483 -15.82 -12.70 -16.74
CA GLN A 483 -14.42 -13.11 -16.89
C GLN A 483 -14.33 -14.54 -17.46
N SER A 484 -15.07 -14.84 -18.54
CA SER A 484 -15.00 -16.11 -19.26
C SER A 484 -13.79 -16.15 -20.21
N LEU A 485 -13.35 -17.34 -20.63
CA LEU A 485 -12.25 -17.48 -21.58
C LEU A 485 -12.50 -16.70 -22.89
N GLU A 486 -13.69 -16.86 -23.46
CA GLU A 486 -14.12 -16.18 -24.68
C GLU A 486 -14.05 -14.65 -24.54
N ASN A 487 -14.58 -14.11 -23.44
CA ASN A 487 -14.58 -12.67 -23.20
C ASN A 487 -13.16 -12.13 -23.03
N ILE A 488 -12.30 -12.85 -22.30
CA ILE A 488 -10.90 -12.45 -22.10
C ILE A 488 -10.12 -12.47 -23.43
N GLU A 489 -10.32 -13.48 -24.28
CA GLU A 489 -9.69 -13.56 -25.59
C GLU A 489 -10.19 -12.47 -26.55
N ASN A 490 -11.51 -12.22 -26.58
CA ASN A 490 -12.09 -11.12 -27.36
C ASN A 490 -11.54 -9.77 -26.92
N PHE A 491 -11.54 -9.49 -25.61
CA PHE A 491 -10.97 -8.28 -25.05
C PHE A 491 -9.48 -8.14 -25.43
N TYR A 492 -8.70 -9.22 -25.30
CA TYR A 492 -7.29 -9.21 -25.64
C TYR A 492 -7.05 -8.90 -27.12
N ASN A 493 -7.78 -9.51 -28.04
CA ASN A 493 -7.62 -9.27 -29.48
C ASN A 493 -7.86 -7.80 -29.85
N LYS A 494 -8.87 -7.18 -29.23
CA LYS A 494 -9.13 -5.74 -29.40
C LYS A 494 -8.04 -4.88 -28.77
N PHE A 495 -7.59 -5.21 -27.56
CA PHE A 495 -6.50 -4.49 -26.91
C PHE A 495 -5.17 -4.62 -27.66
N GLU A 496 -4.85 -5.79 -28.22
CA GLU A 496 -3.68 -5.97 -29.08
C GLU A 496 -3.78 -5.08 -30.33
N THR A 497 -4.96 -5.00 -30.95
CA THR A 497 -5.22 -4.10 -32.08
C THR A 497 -4.96 -2.64 -31.68
N PHE A 498 -5.43 -2.21 -30.50
CA PHE A 498 -5.18 -0.88 -29.97
C PHE A 498 -3.67 -0.59 -29.81
N VAL A 499 -2.92 -1.54 -29.24
CA VAL A 499 -1.47 -1.43 -29.06
C VAL A 499 -0.74 -1.34 -30.40
N ARG A 500 -1.13 -2.12 -31.41
CA ARG A 500 -0.53 -2.09 -32.75
C ARG A 500 -0.88 -0.81 -33.53
N MET A 501 -2.09 -0.29 -33.35
CA MET A 501 -2.46 1.02 -33.90
C MET A 501 -1.63 2.14 -33.29
N TYR A 502 -1.40 2.09 -31.98
CA TYR A 502 -0.54 3.04 -31.28
C TYR A 502 0.90 3.00 -31.82
N GLU A 503 1.48 1.80 -31.98
CA GLU A 503 2.79 1.62 -32.60
C GLU A 503 2.86 2.27 -34.00
N SER A 504 1.89 1.93 -34.85
CA SER A 504 1.83 2.46 -36.22
C SER A 504 1.74 3.99 -36.28
N GLN A 505 0.98 4.61 -35.37
CA GLN A 505 0.87 6.07 -35.30
C GLN A 505 2.11 6.72 -34.71
N LYS A 506 2.74 6.08 -33.72
CA LYS A 506 4.01 6.53 -33.14
C LYS A 506 5.14 6.53 -34.16
N GLU A 507 5.21 5.53 -35.04
CA GLU A 507 6.18 5.46 -36.14
C GLU A 507 5.94 6.54 -37.21
N LYS A 508 4.67 6.86 -37.52
CA LYS A 508 4.30 7.88 -38.51
C LYS A 508 4.52 9.31 -38.01
N ASN A 509 4.07 9.61 -36.79
CA ASN A 509 4.16 10.93 -36.19
C ASN A 509 4.17 10.84 -34.65
N GLY A 510 5.34 10.56 -34.08
CA GLY A 510 5.52 10.46 -32.63
C GLY A 510 5.23 11.74 -31.84
N ASN A 511 5.16 12.90 -32.50
CA ASN A 511 4.83 14.18 -31.87
C ASN A 511 3.32 14.49 -31.87
N ASN A 512 2.48 13.58 -32.36
CA ASN A 512 1.03 13.70 -32.26
C ASN A 512 0.60 13.67 -30.78
N GLN A 513 -0.23 14.62 -30.35
CA GLN A 513 -0.72 14.73 -28.97
C GLN A 513 -1.38 13.43 -28.49
N ILE A 514 -2.16 12.74 -29.34
CA ILE A 514 -2.79 11.45 -29.00
C ILE A 514 -1.75 10.38 -28.68
N VAL A 515 -0.64 10.35 -29.43
CA VAL A 515 0.46 9.40 -29.19
C VAL A 515 1.18 9.73 -27.88
N ILE A 516 1.40 11.01 -27.60
CA ILE A 516 2.02 11.48 -26.35
C ILE A 516 1.14 11.09 -25.15
N ASP A 517 -0.17 11.33 -25.25
CA ASP A 517 -1.12 11.02 -24.18
C ASP A 517 -1.21 9.50 -23.91
N LEU A 518 -1.23 8.70 -24.98
CA LEU A 518 -1.27 7.24 -24.89
C LEU A 518 0.02 6.59 -24.39
N GLN A 519 1.14 7.32 -24.33
CA GLN A 519 2.41 6.79 -23.81
C GLN A 519 2.25 6.22 -22.39
N LYS A 520 1.44 6.87 -21.54
CA LYS A 520 1.18 6.46 -20.15
C LYS A 520 0.37 5.16 -20.04
N SER A 521 -0.28 4.76 -21.13
CA SER A 521 -1.15 3.60 -21.20
C SER A 521 -0.55 2.46 -22.00
N LEU A 522 0.20 2.73 -23.07
CA LEU A 522 0.55 1.73 -24.09
C LEU A 522 2.05 1.52 -24.32
N GLU A 523 2.93 2.41 -23.84
CA GLU A 523 4.39 2.31 -24.12
C GLU A 523 5.01 1.00 -23.61
N LEU A 524 4.64 0.56 -22.40
CA LEU A 524 5.16 -0.69 -21.84
C LEU A 524 4.39 -1.94 -22.28
N PRO A 525 3.04 -1.92 -22.44
CA PRO A 525 2.32 -2.97 -23.13
C PRO A 525 2.86 -3.27 -24.53
N LEU A 526 3.20 -2.24 -25.31
CA LEU A 526 3.81 -2.40 -26.63
C LEU A 526 5.16 -3.14 -26.56
N LYS A 527 6.02 -2.75 -25.61
CA LYS A 527 7.31 -3.43 -25.41
C LYS A 527 7.15 -4.89 -25.02
N LEU A 528 6.12 -5.20 -24.23
CA LEU A 528 5.81 -6.57 -23.84
C LEU A 528 5.24 -7.37 -25.02
N LEU A 529 4.37 -6.77 -25.84
CA LEU A 529 3.80 -7.39 -27.05
C LEU A 529 4.91 -7.79 -28.04
N ASN A 530 5.89 -6.92 -28.23
CA ASN A 530 6.99 -7.12 -29.18
C ASN A 530 8.18 -7.89 -28.59
N TRP A 531 8.05 -8.42 -27.37
CA TRP A 531 9.14 -9.14 -26.73
C TRP A 531 9.41 -10.46 -27.47
N LYS A 532 10.58 -10.56 -28.11
CA LYS A 532 11.09 -11.81 -28.67
C LYS A 532 11.98 -12.48 -27.61
N LYS A 533 11.69 -13.74 -27.30
CA LYS A 533 12.62 -14.55 -26.50
C LYS A 533 13.78 -14.92 -27.43
N ASP A 534 14.92 -14.26 -27.24
CA ASP A 534 16.18 -14.68 -27.84
C ASP A 534 16.65 -16.02 -27.24
#